data_AF-A0A7S1F7G2-F1
#
_entry.id   AF-A0A7S1F7G2-F1
#
_cell.length_a   1.000
_cell.length_b   1.000
_cell.length_c   1.000
_cell.angle_alpha   90.00
_cell.angle_beta   90.00
_cell.angle_gamma   90.00
#
_symmetry.space_group_name_H-M   'P 1'
#
loop_
_entity.id
_entity.type
_entity.pdbx_description
1 polymer ?
#
loop_
_entity_poly.entity_id
_entity_poly.type
_entity_poly.pdbx_seq_one_letter_code
_entity_poly.pdbx_strand_id
1 'polypeptide(L)'
;CAVDATLVADVTGTASLHPVKDCSLPLAAPSEMRDRDLGHASELEESAATTENAKERLRRLQAACELRELWMHRQHLDVMAAHNRAHAAAQDAEDFKAAEHHCARLVEQYSAVYPDWHPILGLQMWTLAEYQEEQRPDEARMW
;
A
#
# COMPACT_ATOMS: atom_id res chain seq x y z
N CYS A 1 24.68 21.02 25.58
CA CYS A 1 24.43 20.14 24.43
C CYS A 1 25.70 20.05 23.59
N ALA A 2 26.46 18.96 23.79
CA ALA A 2 27.51 18.49 22.88
C ALA A 2 27.58 16.98 23.11
N VAL A 3 27.42 16.20 22.05
CA VAL A 3 27.47 14.73 22.09
C VAL A 3 28.91 14.34 21.81
N ASP A 4 29.56 13.72 22.78
CA ASP A 4 30.93 13.22 22.63
C ASP A 4 30.88 11.82 21.99
N ALA A 5 31.56 11.69 20.86
CA ALA A 5 31.64 10.47 20.07
C ALA A 5 32.96 9.77 20.39
N THR A 6 32.92 8.70 21.18
CA THR A 6 33.96 7.66 21.16
C THR A 6 33.52 6.47 22.00
N LEU A 7 33.17 5.37 21.32
CA LEU A 7 33.28 4.04 21.93
C LEU A 7 33.85 3.09 20.89
N VAL A 8 35.18 3.10 20.80
CA VAL A 8 35.96 1.98 20.29
C VAL A 8 36.08 1.00 21.46
N ALA A 9 35.45 -0.16 21.35
CA ALA A 9 35.68 -1.27 22.27
C ALA A 9 36.36 -2.39 21.48
N ASP A 10 37.67 -2.44 21.66
CA ASP A 10 38.59 -3.51 21.32
C ASP A 10 38.21 -4.76 22.13
N VAL A 11 37.85 -5.86 21.47
CA VAL A 11 37.72 -7.18 22.10
C VAL A 11 38.46 -8.19 21.25
N THR A 12 39.75 -8.28 21.52
CA THR A 12 40.58 -9.47 21.25
C THR A 12 40.13 -10.59 22.19
N GLY A 13 39.13 -11.36 21.77
CA GLY A 13 38.63 -12.53 22.47
C GLY A 13 38.35 -13.67 21.50
N THR A 14 39.20 -14.69 21.50
CA THR A 14 39.01 -15.95 20.77
C THR A 14 37.84 -16.74 21.34
N ALA A 15 36.62 -16.44 20.87
CA ALA A 15 35.44 -17.25 21.14
C ALA A 15 35.37 -18.42 20.14
N SER A 16 35.54 -19.63 20.64
CA SER A 16 35.36 -20.88 19.90
C SER A 16 33.91 -20.99 19.41
N LEU A 17 33.69 -20.92 18.10
CA LEU A 17 32.40 -21.18 17.48
C LEU A 17 32.12 -22.68 17.54
N HIS A 18 31.22 -23.10 18.44
CA HIS A 18 30.66 -24.43 18.36
C HIS A 18 29.73 -24.53 17.14
N PRO A 19 29.83 -25.58 16.32
CA PRO A 19 28.94 -25.75 15.19
C PRO A 19 27.55 -26.07 15.73
N VAL A 20 26.61 -25.16 15.56
CA VAL A 20 25.19 -25.44 15.78
C VAL A 20 24.79 -26.44 14.69
N LYS A 21 24.61 -27.70 15.11
CA LYS A 21 24.07 -28.77 14.29
C LYS A 21 22.66 -28.38 13.83
N ASP A 22 22.46 -28.50 12.53
CA ASP A 22 21.19 -28.65 11.82
C ASP A 22 20.15 -27.53 12.03
N CYS A 23 20.45 -26.34 11.49
CA CYS A 23 19.39 -25.43 11.03
C CYS A 23 19.07 -25.71 9.56
N SER A 24 18.27 -26.75 9.33
CA SER A 24 17.64 -27.02 8.05
C SER A 24 16.53 -25.99 7.81
N LEU A 25 16.85 -24.83 7.22
CA LEU A 25 15.84 -23.94 6.67
C LEU A 25 16.19 -23.59 5.22
N PRO A 26 15.49 -24.15 4.22
CA PRO A 26 15.47 -23.59 2.88
C PRO A 26 14.22 -22.73 2.75
N LEU A 27 14.39 -21.41 2.89
CA LEU A 27 13.41 -20.41 2.45
C LEU A 27 14.21 -19.22 1.97
N ALA A 28 13.89 -18.70 0.78
CA ALA A 28 14.43 -17.44 0.28
C ALA A 28 14.42 -16.40 1.41
N ALA A 29 15.53 -15.69 1.64
CA ALA A 29 15.58 -14.70 2.71
C ALA A 29 14.43 -13.69 2.52
N PRO A 30 13.81 -13.16 3.58
CA PRO A 30 12.67 -12.24 3.47
C PRO A 30 12.86 -11.07 2.49
N SER A 31 14.10 -10.69 2.19
CA SER A 31 14.46 -9.73 1.14
C SER A 31 14.14 -10.23 -0.28
N GLU A 32 14.46 -11.47 -0.64
CA GLU A 32 14.25 -12.00 -1.99
C GLU A 32 12.76 -12.18 -2.31
N MET A 33 11.97 -12.63 -1.34
CA MET A 33 10.51 -12.76 -1.51
C MET A 33 9.85 -11.39 -1.62
N ARG A 34 10.24 -10.45 -0.74
CA ARG A 34 9.78 -9.06 -0.82
C ARG A 34 10.11 -8.44 -2.17
N ASP A 35 11.36 -8.55 -2.61
CA ASP A 35 11.80 -7.90 -3.85
C ASP A 35 11.12 -8.53 -5.08
N ARG A 36 10.85 -9.84 -5.05
CA ARG A 36 10.03 -10.51 -6.08
C ARG A 36 8.60 -9.98 -6.10
N ASP A 37 7.94 -9.90 -4.94
CA ASP A 37 6.55 -9.46 -4.83
C ASP A 37 6.40 -7.97 -5.22
N LEU A 38 7.35 -7.12 -4.83
CA LEU A 38 7.39 -5.72 -5.25
C LEU A 38 7.69 -5.57 -6.74
N GLY A 39 8.52 -6.45 -7.32
CA GLY A 39 8.72 -6.55 -8.76
C GLY A 39 7.43 -6.92 -9.48
N HIS A 40 6.73 -7.95 -9.00
CA HIS A 40 5.45 -8.40 -9.55
C HIS A 40 4.36 -7.31 -9.43
N ALA A 41 4.32 -6.55 -8.34
CA ALA A 41 3.44 -5.40 -8.22
C ALA A 41 3.70 -4.36 -9.33
N SER A 42 4.97 -4.06 -9.63
CA SER A 42 5.33 -3.17 -10.74
C SER A 42 4.89 -3.73 -12.10
N GLU A 43 5.09 -5.02 -12.35
CA GLU A 43 4.65 -5.68 -13.61
C GLU A 43 3.12 -5.64 -13.78
N LEU A 44 2.37 -5.82 -12.69
CA LEU A 44 0.91 -5.68 -12.68
C LEU A 44 0.48 -4.25 -13.01
N GLU A 45 1.16 -3.24 -12.45
CA GLU A 45 0.89 -1.82 -12.74
C GLU A 45 1.22 -1.46 -14.21
N GLU A 46 2.34 -1.95 -14.73
CA GLU A 46 2.75 -1.73 -16.13
C GLU A 46 1.78 -2.38 -17.11
N SER A 47 1.42 -3.65 -16.87
CA SER A 47 0.46 -4.36 -17.72
C SER A 47 -0.95 -3.75 -17.65
N ALA A 48 -1.35 -3.22 -16.49
CA ALA A 48 -2.61 -2.50 -16.32
C ALA A 48 -2.69 -1.24 -17.20
N ALA A 49 -1.57 -0.53 -17.40
CA ALA A 49 -1.53 0.70 -18.19
C ALA A 49 -1.93 0.50 -19.66
N THR A 50 -1.67 -0.68 -20.23
CA THR A 50 -2.06 -1.04 -21.60
C THR A 50 -3.31 -1.92 -21.66
N THR A 51 -4.00 -2.14 -20.54
CA THR A 51 -5.19 -2.98 -20.49
C THR A 51 -6.44 -2.18 -20.82
N GLU A 52 -7.06 -2.48 -21.96
CA GLU A 52 -8.29 -1.81 -22.41
C GLU A 52 -9.51 -2.19 -21.55
N ASN A 53 -9.64 -3.46 -21.17
CA ASN A 53 -10.77 -3.92 -20.37
C ASN A 53 -10.69 -3.35 -18.94
N ALA A 54 -11.64 -2.51 -18.57
CA ALA A 54 -11.65 -1.81 -17.29
C ALA A 54 -11.65 -2.77 -16.07
N LYS A 55 -12.42 -3.87 -16.12
CA LYS A 55 -12.49 -4.84 -15.03
C LYS A 55 -11.18 -5.61 -14.84
N GLU A 56 -10.53 -6.00 -15.92
CA GLU A 56 -9.22 -6.66 -15.82
C GLU A 56 -8.13 -5.66 -15.40
N ARG A 57 -8.20 -4.41 -15.87
CA ARG A 57 -7.31 -3.33 -15.40
C ARG A 57 -7.44 -3.15 -13.89
N LEU A 58 -8.67 -3.06 -13.38
CA LEU A 58 -8.95 -2.98 -11.95
C LEU A 58 -8.39 -4.19 -11.19
N ARG A 59 -8.64 -5.42 -11.67
CA ARG A 59 -8.14 -6.65 -11.03
C ARG A 59 -6.63 -6.66 -10.88
N ARG A 60 -5.89 -6.22 -11.90
CA ARG A 60 -4.42 -6.12 -11.87
C ARG A 60 -3.95 -5.10 -10.84
N LEU A 61 -4.58 -3.93 -10.81
CA LEU A 61 -4.23 -2.86 -9.89
C LEU A 61 -4.56 -3.21 -8.43
N GLN A 62 -5.64 -3.96 -8.19
CA GLN A 62 -5.98 -4.48 -6.86
C GLN A 62 -4.92 -5.47 -6.37
N ALA A 63 -4.51 -6.42 -7.22
CA ALA A 63 -3.42 -7.34 -6.88
C ALA A 63 -2.10 -6.60 -6.61
N ALA A 64 -1.81 -5.52 -7.34
CA ALA A 64 -0.64 -4.68 -7.05
C ALA A 64 -0.77 -3.97 -5.68
N CYS A 65 -1.95 -3.45 -5.34
CA CYS A 65 -2.20 -2.84 -4.02
C CYS A 65 -1.93 -3.86 -2.89
N GLU A 66 -2.48 -5.08 -3.00
CA GLU A 66 -2.30 -6.14 -2.00
C GLU A 66 -0.81 -6.47 -1.76
N LEU A 67 -0.02 -6.60 -2.84
CA LEU A 67 1.41 -6.86 -2.75
C LEU A 67 2.17 -5.67 -2.13
N ARG A 68 1.80 -4.44 -2.46
CA ARG A 68 2.42 -3.24 -1.87
C ARG A 68 2.10 -3.13 -0.38
N GLU A 69 0.84 -3.34 0.01
CA GLU A 69 0.42 -3.28 1.42
C GLU A 69 1.01 -4.40 2.28
N LEU A 70 1.32 -5.56 1.68
CA LEU A 70 1.99 -6.66 2.36
C LEU A 70 3.40 -6.27 2.83
N TRP A 71 4.11 -5.48 2.03
CA TRP A 71 5.54 -5.23 2.20
C TRP A 71 5.91 -3.81 2.59
N MET A 72 5.00 -2.86 2.42
CA MET A 72 5.24 -1.44 2.65
C MET A 72 4.29 -0.88 3.69
N HIS A 73 4.76 0.12 4.43
CA HIS A 73 3.90 0.84 5.35
C HIS A 73 2.73 1.48 4.59
N ARG A 74 1.54 1.50 5.19
CA ARG A 74 0.31 2.03 4.56
C ARG A 74 0.41 3.48 4.06
N GLN A 75 1.31 4.29 4.63
CA GLN A 75 1.56 5.68 4.23
C GLN A 75 2.70 5.83 3.21
N HIS A 76 3.25 4.72 2.71
CA HIS A 76 4.30 4.76 1.69
C HIS A 76 3.74 5.33 0.37
N LEU A 77 4.52 6.16 -0.31
CA LEU A 77 4.08 6.82 -1.54
C LEU A 77 3.67 5.83 -2.64
N ASP A 78 4.37 4.69 -2.76
CA ASP A 78 4.01 3.65 -3.74
C ASP A 78 2.66 3.00 -3.41
N VAL A 79 2.34 2.82 -2.12
CA VAL A 79 1.01 2.32 -1.72
C VAL A 79 -0.05 3.35 -2.10
N MET A 80 0.19 4.64 -1.83
CA MET A 80 -0.71 5.72 -2.26
C MET A 80 -0.91 5.76 -3.77
N ALA A 81 0.17 5.66 -4.54
CA ALA A 81 0.11 5.65 -6.00
C ALA A 81 -0.67 4.44 -6.54
N ALA A 82 -0.48 3.25 -5.96
CA ALA A 82 -1.23 2.06 -6.30
C ALA A 82 -2.73 2.23 -6.04
N HIS A 83 -3.12 2.70 -4.86
CA HIS A 83 -4.53 2.97 -4.54
C HIS A 83 -5.14 4.05 -5.43
N ASN A 84 -4.40 5.10 -5.79
CA ASN A 84 -4.89 6.14 -6.69
C ASN A 84 -5.21 5.59 -8.09
N ARG A 85 -4.33 4.73 -8.64
CA ARG A 85 -4.58 4.07 -9.93
C ARG A 85 -5.75 3.10 -9.85
N ALA A 86 -5.84 2.31 -8.78
CA ALA A 86 -6.93 1.38 -8.57
C ALA A 86 -8.29 2.10 -8.41
N HIS A 87 -8.31 3.25 -7.72
CA HIS A 87 -9.48 4.12 -7.63
C HIS A 87 -9.98 4.57 -9.00
N ALA A 88 -9.09 5.12 -9.84
CA ALA A 88 -9.45 5.54 -11.19
C ALA A 88 -9.96 4.35 -12.05
N ALA A 89 -9.28 3.20 -11.97
CA ALA A 89 -9.72 2.01 -12.69
C ALA A 89 -11.07 1.46 -12.19
N ALA A 90 -11.37 1.61 -10.90
CA ALA A 90 -12.66 1.23 -10.33
C ALA A 90 -13.80 2.11 -10.83
N GLN A 91 -13.57 3.43 -10.93
CA GLN A 91 -14.51 4.36 -11.55
C GLN A 91 -14.77 3.99 -13.02
N ASP A 92 -13.72 3.72 -13.80
CA ASP A 92 -13.85 3.29 -15.20
C ASP A 92 -14.58 1.95 -15.37
N ALA A 93 -14.45 1.06 -14.37
CA ALA A 93 -15.10 -0.24 -14.36
C ALA A 93 -16.54 -0.19 -13.79
N GLU A 94 -17.00 1.00 -13.36
CA GLU A 94 -18.26 1.22 -12.65
C GLU A 94 -18.40 0.34 -11.38
N ASP A 95 -17.27 -0.06 -10.79
CA ASP A 95 -17.24 -0.79 -9.52
C ASP A 95 -17.12 0.21 -8.37
N PHE A 96 -18.24 0.84 -8.02
CA PHE A 96 -18.28 1.89 -7.00
C PHE A 96 -17.93 1.40 -5.60
N LYS A 97 -18.11 0.10 -5.32
CA LYS A 97 -17.68 -0.50 -4.06
C LYS A 97 -16.16 -0.58 -3.97
N ALA A 98 -15.50 -0.99 -5.05
CA ALA A 98 -14.05 -0.93 -5.13
C ALA A 98 -13.53 0.53 -5.10
N ALA A 99 -14.21 1.45 -5.79
CA ALA A 99 -13.86 2.86 -5.78
C ALA A 99 -13.94 3.45 -4.36
N GLU A 100 -15.01 3.18 -3.62
CA GLU A 100 -15.14 3.58 -2.21
C GLU A 100 -13.96 3.08 -1.37
N HIS A 101 -13.62 1.79 -1.49
CA HIS A 101 -12.52 1.19 -0.75
C HIS A 101 -11.19 1.91 -1.03
N HIS A 102 -10.83 2.13 -2.30
CA HIS A 102 -9.59 2.81 -2.64
C HIS A 102 -9.62 4.30 -2.26
N CYS A 103 -10.76 4.97 -2.38
CA CYS A 103 -10.93 6.36 -1.93
C CYS A 103 -10.75 6.51 -0.41
N ALA A 104 -11.29 5.58 0.39
CA ALA A 104 -11.09 5.56 1.83
C ALA A 104 -9.60 5.44 2.22
N ARG A 105 -8.83 4.63 1.49
CA ARG A 105 -7.38 4.49 1.69
C ARG A 105 -6.63 5.78 1.35
N LEU A 106 -7.04 6.48 0.29
CA LEU A 106 -6.48 7.79 -0.07
C LEU A 106 -6.81 8.86 0.98
N VAL A 107 -8.04 8.88 1.53
CA VAL A 107 -8.41 9.78 2.62
C VAL A 107 -7.54 9.54 3.85
N GLU A 108 -7.33 8.29 4.27
CA GLU A 108 -6.43 7.95 5.38
C GLU A 108 -5.01 8.50 5.13
N GLN A 109 -4.47 8.32 3.93
CA GLN A 109 -3.12 8.79 3.57
C GLN A 109 -3.03 10.32 3.52
N TYR A 110 -3.99 10.99 2.87
CA TYR A 110 -3.98 12.44 2.77
C TYR A 110 -4.22 13.12 4.13
N SER A 111 -5.01 12.52 5.02
CA SER A 111 -5.22 13.05 6.38
C SER A 111 -3.95 13.02 7.24
N ALA A 112 -3.00 12.13 6.94
CA ALA A 112 -1.73 12.05 7.65
C ALA A 112 -0.68 13.05 7.16
N VAL A 113 -0.81 13.53 5.92
CA VAL A 113 0.20 14.36 5.26
C VAL A 113 -0.24 15.82 5.14
N TYR A 114 -1.53 16.05 4.90
CA TYR A 114 -2.07 17.36 4.65
C TYR A 114 -2.90 17.88 5.83
N PRO A 115 -2.91 19.20 6.07
CA PRO A 115 -3.83 19.81 7.01
C PRO A 115 -5.28 19.72 6.51
N ASP A 116 -6.24 19.77 7.43
CA ASP A 116 -7.68 19.59 7.16
C ASP A 116 -8.25 20.50 6.07
N TRP A 117 -7.67 21.70 5.87
CA TRP A 117 -8.11 22.65 4.85
C TRP A 117 -7.54 22.38 3.45
N HIS A 118 -6.65 21.40 3.29
CA HIS A 118 -6.00 21.15 2.01
C HIS A 118 -7.01 20.63 0.98
N PRO A 119 -7.07 21.23 -0.23
CA PRO A 119 -8.12 20.91 -1.21
C PRO A 119 -8.20 19.44 -1.60
N ILE A 120 -7.07 18.74 -1.70
CA ILE A 120 -7.07 17.31 -2.07
C ILE A 120 -7.78 16.45 -1.03
N LEU A 121 -7.63 16.78 0.27
CA LEU A 121 -8.25 16.03 1.34
C LEU A 121 -9.76 16.27 1.32
N GLY A 122 -10.18 17.52 1.21
CA GLY A 122 -11.60 17.88 1.08
C GLY A 122 -12.28 17.20 -0.11
N LEU A 123 -11.62 17.17 -1.28
CA LEU A 123 -12.15 16.51 -2.48
C LEU A 123 -12.32 15.00 -2.28
N GLN A 124 -11.32 14.33 -1.69
CA GLN A 124 -11.40 12.88 -1.45
C GLN A 124 -12.43 12.54 -0.37
N MET A 125 -12.54 13.34 0.69
CA MET A 125 -13.59 13.16 1.70
C MET A 125 -15.00 13.34 1.12
N TRP A 126 -15.19 14.36 0.27
CA TRP A 126 -16.47 14.54 -0.43
C TRP A 126 -16.77 13.35 -1.36
N THR A 127 -15.80 12.91 -2.15
CA THR A 127 -15.95 11.75 -3.05
C THR A 127 -16.31 10.47 -2.28
N LEU A 128 -15.66 10.23 -1.14
CA LEU A 128 -15.97 9.09 -0.28
C LEU A 128 -17.40 9.16 0.27
N ALA A 129 -17.86 10.35 0.68
CA ALA A 129 -19.22 10.55 1.16
C ALA A 129 -20.26 10.26 0.07
N GLU A 130 -20.02 10.67 -1.17
CA GLU A 130 -20.89 10.35 -2.31
C GLU A 130 -21.02 8.83 -2.52
N TYR A 131 -19.90 8.09 -2.48
CA TYR A 131 -19.95 6.62 -2.58
C TYR A 131 -20.73 5.95 -1.45
N GLN A 132 -20.62 6.49 -0.24
CA GLN A 132 -21.33 5.97 0.93
C GLN A 132 -22.83 6.28 0.85
N GLU A 133 -23.20 7.47 0.40
CA GLU A 133 -24.59 7.86 0.24
C GLU A 133 -25.28 7.08 -0.88
N GLU A 134 -24.60 6.83 -2.00
CA GLU A 134 -25.13 6.01 -3.10
C GLU A 134 -25.42 4.57 -2.65
N GLN A 135 -24.63 4.04 -1.72
CA GLN A 135 -24.75 2.69 -1.20
C GLN A 135 -25.66 2.56 0.03
N ARG A 136 -26.22 3.67 0.54
CA ARG A 136 -27.18 3.61 1.64
C ARG A 136 -28.48 2.96 1.20
N PRO A 137 -29.03 2.01 1.98
CA PRO A 137 -30.35 1.44 1.70
C PRO A 137 -31.42 2.53 1.75
N ASP A 138 -32.40 2.48 0.85
CA ASP A 138 -33.41 3.53 0.66
C ASP A 138 -34.19 3.92 1.93
N GLU A 139 -34.32 3.01 2.90
CA GLU A 139 -34.94 3.28 4.20
C GLU A 139 -34.18 4.35 5.03
N ALA A 140 -32.88 4.52 4.79
CA ALA A 140 -32.03 5.52 5.44
C ALA A 140 -32.11 6.90 4.78
N ARG A 141 -32.65 7.02 3.56
CA ARG A 141 -32.75 8.28 2.78
C ARG A 141 -34.04 9.07 3.05
N MET A 142 -34.95 8.54 3.87
CA MET A 142 -36.30 9.10 4.09
C MET A 142 -36.46 10.03 5.31
N TRP A 143 -35.38 10.56 5.89
CA TRP A 143 -35.43 11.42 7.09
C TRP A 143 -34.81 12.79 6.86
#